data_AF-H0ELP1-F1
#
_entry.id   AF-H0ELP1-F1
#
_cell.length_a   1.000
_cell.length_b   1.000
_cell.length_c   1.000
_cell.angle_alpha   90.00
_cell.angle_beta   90.00
_cell.angle_gamma   90.00
#
_symmetry.space_group_name_H-M   'P 1'
#
loop_
_entity.id
_entity.type
_entity.pdbx_description
1 polymer ?
#
loop_
_entity_poly.entity_id
_entity_poly.type
_entity_poly.pdbx_seq_one_letter_code
_entity_poly.pdbx_strand_id
1 'polypeptide(L)'
;MSKIPRRIQLAALKKPVPDSKVLKDILGAEHKGSVELGVMVIGGAAAVEKKDDPADKMDVEIGIGHGDEILKTEEFWADLRGFLVQRLKDEAQGDRLVKAFRAVV
;
A
#
# COMPACT_ATOMS: atom_id res chain seq x y z
N MET A 1 -17.11 14.64 -14.16
CA MET A 1 -16.23 15.64 -13.51
C MET A 1 -15.50 14.94 -12.36
N SER A 2 -14.18 14.81 -12.46
CA SER A 2 -13.36 14.03 -11.52
C SER A 2 -13.30 14.70 -10.15
N LYS A 3 -13.69 13.98 -9.08
CA LYS A 3 -13.65 14.43 -7.68
C LYS A 3 -12.24 14.25 -7.11
N ILE A 4 -11.24 14.89 -7.72
CA ILE A 4 -9.88 14.91 -7.17
C ILE A 4 -9.88 15.86 -5.97
N PRO A 5 -9.39 15.45 -4.77
CA PRO A 5 -9.32 16.34 -3.63
C PRO A 5 -8.44 17.54 -3.97
N ARG A 6 -9.00 18.75 -3.88
CA ARG A 6 -8.29 19.99 -4.22
C ARG A 6 -7.28 20.41 -3.14
N ARG A 7 -7.28 19.77 -1.96
CA ARG A 7 -6.42 20.18 -0.84
C ARG A 7 -5.97 18.98 0.00
N ILE A 8 -4.67 18.70 -0.06
CA ILE A 8 -3.97 17.66 0.70
C ILE A 8 -2.96 18.38 1.60
N GLN A 9 -2.82 17.95 2.85
CA GLN A 9 -1.86 18.50 3.80
C GLN A 9 -1.00 17.38 4.40
N LEU A 10 0.31 17.63 4.56
CA LEU A 10 1.20 16.73 5.28
C LEU A 10 0.91 16.80 6.79
N ALA A 11 0.97 15.67 7.47
CA ALA A 11 0.83 15.57 8.92
C ALA A 11 2.05 14.88 9.53
N ALA A 12 2.55 15.38 10.64
CA ALA A 12 3.59 14.75 11.44
C ALA A 12 3.06 14.58 12.86
N LEU A 13 3.26 13.40 13.47
CA LEU A 13 2.74 13.10 14.82
C LEU A 13 1.23 13.40 14.96
N LYS A 14 0.46 13.03 13.93
CA LYS A 14 -1.00 13.27 13.81
C LYS A 14 -1.43 14.75 13.80
N LYS A 15 -0.49 15.69 13.67
CA LYS A 15 -0.77 17.13 13.58
C LYS A 15 -0.52 17.64 12.16
N PRO A 16 -1.42 18.45 11.59
CA PRO A 16 -1.20 19.06 10.27
C PRO A 16 0.01 19.98 10.30
N VAL A 17 0.85 19.87 9.27
CA VAL A 17 2.07 20.64 9.11
C VAL A 17 1.83 21.73 8.06
N PRO A 18 2.11 23.00 8.37
CA PRO A 18 2.11 24.07 7.38
C PRO A 18 3.25 23.92 6.36
N ASP A 19 3.01 24.31 5.11
CA ASP A 19 3.98 24.18 4.00
C ASP A 19 5.29 24.95 4.24
N SER A 20 5.29 25.93 5.14
CA SER A 20 6.46 26.74 5.49
C SER A 20 7.38 26.11 6.53
N LYS A 21 7.01 24.97 7.13
CA LYS A 21 7.81 24.30 8.17
C LYS A 21 8.81 23.33 7.57
N VAL A 22 10.05 23.38 8.07
CA VAL A 22 11.07 22.39 7.69
C VAL A 22 11.15 21.26 8.70
N LEU A 23 11.75 20.13 8.31
CA LEU A 23 11.90 18.94 9.18
C LEU A 23 12.54 19.26 10.54
N LYS A 24 13.49 20.20 10.58
CA LYS A 24 14.13 20.65 11.83
C LYS A 24 13.14 21.34 12.78
N ASP A 25 12.16 22.06 12.24
CA ASP A 25 11.13 22.74 13.03
C ASP A 25 10.05 21.79 13.54
N ILE A 26 9.90 20.64 12.88
CA ILE A 26 8.84 19.66 13.15
C ILE A 26 9.34 18.58 14.11
N LEU A 27 10.57 18.09 13.90
CA LEU A 27 11.16 16.97 14.62
C LEU A 27 12.17 17.43 15.69
N GLY A 28 12.64 18.68 15.61
CA GLY A 28 13.74 19.19 16.43
C GLY A 28 15.12 18.81 15.89
N ALA A 29 16.14 19.59 16.24
CA ALA A 29 17.52 19.41 15.75
C ALA A 29 18.18 18.10 16.21
N GLU A 30 17.61 17.44 17.22
CA GLU A 30 18.18 16.26 17.88
C GLU A 30 17.50 14.95 17.47
N HIS A 31 16.56 14.99 16.51
CA HIS A 31 15.85 13.78 16.10
C HIS A 31 16.78 12.81 15.36
N LYS A 32 17.16 11.72 16.04
CA LYS A 32 17.90 10.59 15.49
C LYS A 32 17.00 9.36 15.54
N GLY A 33 16.38 9.01 14.42
CA GLY A 33 15.48 7.86 14.38
C GLY A 33 14.48 7.86 13.22
N SER A 34 13.45 7.03 13.35
CA SER A 34 12.35 6.90 12.39
C SER A 34 11.36 8.06 12.49
N VAL A 35 10.82 8.51 11.36
CA VAL A 35 9.87 9.62 11.27
C VAL A 35 8.55 9.10 10.70
N GLU A 36 7.44 9.40 11.38
CA GLU A 36 6.10 9.10 10.89
C GLU A 36 5.47 10.31 10.20
N LEU A 37 5.14 10.16 8.92
CA LEU A 37 4.46 11.17 8.10
C LEU A 37 3.10 10.62 7.64
N GLY A 38 2.04 11.38 7.88
CA GLY A 38 0.69 11.10 7.42
C GLY A 38 0.25 12.09 6.34
N VAL A 39 -0.74 11.70 5.55
CA VAL A 39 -1.38 12.57 4.56
C VAL A 39 -2.81 12.85 5.02
N MET A 40 -3.11 14.11 5.33
CA MET A 40 -4.45 14.56 5.68
C MET A 40 -5.15 15.11 4.44
N VAL A 41 -6.27 14.50 4.05
CA VAL A 41 -7.07 14.96 2.90
C VAL A 41 -8.19 15.86 3.42
N ILE A 42 -8.15 17.15 3.08
CA ILE A 42 -9.13 18.14 3.55
C ILE A 42 -10.07 18.50 2.40
N GLY A 43 -11.27 17.94 2.44
CA GLY A 43 -12.34 18.24 1.50
C GLY A 43 -12.45 17.21 0.39
N GLY A 44 -13.61 16.54 0.35
CA GLY A 44 -13.91 15.51 -0.64
C GLY A 44 -13.83 14.10 -0.09
N ALA A 45 -14.41 13.84 1.09
CA ALA A 45 -15.08 12.57 1.31
C ALA A 45 -16.28 12.51 0.34
N ALA A 46 -15.99 12.30 -0.94
CA ALA A 46 -16.97 11.69 -1.81
C ALA A 46 -17.22 10.33 -1.18
N ALA A 47 -18.41 10.17 -0.59
CA ALA A 47 -18.98 8.86 -0.35
C ALA A 47 -18.62 7.98 -1.55
N VAL A 48 -17.72 7.04 -1.33
CA VAL A 48 -17.64 5.85 -2.17
C VAL A 48 -18.93 5.14 -1.83
N GLU A 49 -19.99 5.45 -2.58
CA GLU A 49 -21.13 4.56 -2.62
C GLU A 49 -20.56 3.22 -3.07
N LYS A 50 -20.61 2.27 -2.14
CA LYS A 50 -20.35 0.85 -2.38
C LYS A 50 -21.28 0.43 -3.51
N LYS A 51 -20.78 0.42 -4.73
CA LYS A 51 -21.29 -0.51 -5.73
C LYS A 51 -20.52 -1.81 -5.49
N ASP A 52 -21.27 -2.82 -5.08
CA ASP A 52 -20.86 -4.21 -5.03
C ASP A 52 -20.37 -4.67 -6.41
N ASP A 53 -19.12 -4.39 -6.73
CA ASP A 53 -18.32 -5.15 -7.68
C ASP A 53 -17.48 -6.14 -6.86
N PRO A 54 -17.60 -7.46 -7.06
CA PRO A 54 -16.90 -8.47 -6.26
C PRO A 54 -15.39 -8.56 -6.54
N ALA A 55 -14.79 -7.56 -7.22
CA ALA A 55 -13.38 -7.55 -7.62
C ALA A 55 -12.48 -6.59 -6.82
N ASP A 56 -13.03 -5.83 -5.86
CA ASP A 56 -12.27 -4.82 -5.10
C ASP A 56 -12.38 -5.01 -3.58
N LYS A 57 -12.32 -6.28 -3.14
CA LYS A 57 -11.95 -6.64 -1.77
C LYS A 57 -10.49 -7.07 -1.73
N MET A 58 -9.60 -6.20 -2.18
CA MET A 58 -8.32 -6.12 -1.48
C MET A 58 -8.52 -5.10 -0.38
N ASP A 59 -8.96 -5.61 0.77
CA ASP A 59 -8.63 -4.99 2.03
C ASP A 59 -7.10 -4.81 2.02
N VAL A 60 -6.62 -3.65 1.60
CA VAL A 60 -5.24 -3.24 1.85
C VAL A 60 -5.21 -2.90 3.33
N GLU A 61 -5.26 -3.95 4.13
CA GLU A 61 -4.67 -3.98 5.44
C GLU A 61 -3.20 -3.65 5.18
N ILE A 62 -2.83 -2.39 5.38
CA ILE A 62 -1.43 -1.99 5.56
C ILE A 62 -1.01 -2.53 6.94
N GLY A 63 -1.13 -3.84 7.12
CA GLY A 63 -0.33 -4.58 8.06
C GLY A 63 1.04 -4.58 7.45
N ILE A 64 1.95 -3.79 8.03
CA ILE A 64 3.38 -4.04 7.88
C ILE A 64 3.65 -5.36 8.64
N GLY A 65 3.12 -6.47 8.12
CA GLY A 65 3.57 -7.80 8.45
C GLY A 65 4.98 -7.91 7.88
N HIS A 66 5.89 -8.51 8.65
CA HIS A 66 7.20 -8.86 8.10
C HIS A 66 6.97 -9.66 6.81
N GLY A 67 7.64 -9.30 5.71
CA GLY A 67 7.45 -9.97 4.42
C GLY A 67 7.57 -11.50 4.51
N ASP A 68 8.35 -11.99 5.48
CA ASP A 68 8.51 -13.42 5.80
C ASP A 68 7.22 -14.12 6.25
N GLU A 69 6.27 -13.43 6.85
CA GLU A 69 4.99 -14.03 7.28
C GLU A 69 4.04 -14.23 6.09
N ILE A 70 4.05 -13.29 5.15
CA ILE A 70 3.24 -13.35 3.92
C ILE A 70 3.73 -14.47 3.00
N LEU A 71 5.05 -14.72 2.94
CA LEU A 71 5.62 -15.80 2.13
C LEU A 71 5.20 -17.21 2.61
N LYS A 72 4.66 -17.33 3.82
CA LYS A 72 4.14 -18.60 4.36
C LYS A 72 2.67 -18.85 3.99
N THR A 73 1.97 -17.87 3.42
CA THR A 73 0.55 -17.99 3.12
C THR A 73 0.34 -18.53 1.71
N GLU A 74 -0.67 -19.38 1.54
CA GLU A 74 -0.99 -19.94 0.22
C GLU A 74 -1.67 -18.89 -0.67
N GLU A 75 -2.38 -17.91 -0.09
CA GLU A 75 -3.03 -16.82 -0.81
C GLU A 75 -2.02 -16.01 -1.63
N PHE A 76 -0.87 -15.64 -1.04
CA PHE A 76 0.15 -14.86 -1.75
C PHE A 76 0.65 -15.57 -3.01
N TRP A 77 0.92 -16.87 -2.90
CA TRP A 77 1.44 -17.66 -4.02
C TRP A 77 0.36 -17.98 -5.06
N ALA A 78 -0.90 -18.11 -4.66
CA ALA A 78 -2.03 -18.24 -5.59
C ALA A 78 -2.20 -16.96 -6.41
N ASP A 79 -2.11 -15.79 -5.77
CA ASP A 79 -2.17 -14.48 -6.44
C ASP A 79 -0.98 -14.28 -7.37
N LEU A 80 0.24 -14.61 -6.92
CA LEU A 80 1.45 -14.53 -7.75
C LEU A 80 1.35 -15.44 -8.98
N ARG A 81 0.81 -16.66 -8.81
CA ARG A 81 0.52 -17.57 -9.93
C ARG A 81 -0.46 -16.92 -10.90
N GLY A 82 -1.59 -16.42 -10.40
CA GLY A 82 -2.62 -15.77 -11.20
C GLY A 82 -2.06 -14.62 -12.03
N PHE A 83 -1.25 -13.75 -11.41
CA PHE A 83 -0.56 -12.66 -12.08
C PHE A 83 0.35 -13.15 -13.22
N LEU A 84 1.18 -14.17 -12.96
CA LEU A 84 2.12 -14.70 -13.95
C LEU A 84 1.39 -15.35 -15.13
N VAL A 85 0.37 -16.17 -14.87
CA VAL A 85 -0.44 -16.81 -15.92
C VAL A 85 -1.14 -15.74 -16.77
N GLN A 86 -1.69 -14.70 -16.16
CA GLN A 86 -2.33 -13.60 -16.89
C GLN A 86 -1.35 -12.84 -17.80
N ARG A 87 -0.12 -12.60 -17.33
CA ARG A 87 0.89 -11.83 -18.08
C ARG A 87 1.58 -12.64 -19.17
N LEU A 88 1.86 -13.90 -18.89
CA LEU A 88 2.54 -14.81 -19.81
C LEU A 88 1.57 -15.49 -20.78
N LYS A 89 0.27 -15.54 -20.43
CA LYS A 89 -0.76 -16.32 -21.13
C LYS A 89 -0.38 -17.81 -21.26
N ASP A 90 0.36 -18.31 -20.28
CA ASP A 90 0.89 -19.67 -20.24
C ASP A 90 0.80 -20.18 -18.80
N GLU A 91 -0.04 -21.20 -18.60
CA GLU A 91 -0.30 -21.78 -17.29
C GLU A 91 0.91 -22.57 -16.77
N ALA A 92 1.58 -23.32 -17.65
CA ALA A 92 2.72 -24.17 -17.29
C ALA A 92 3.94 -23.32 -16.91
N GLN A 93 4.18 -22.20 -17.60
CA GLN A 93 5.24 -21.26 -17.22
C GLN A 93 4.92 -20.54 -15.90
N GLY A 94 3.66 -20.15 -15.67
CA GLY A 94 3.23 -19.59 -14.39
C GLY A 94 3.51 -20.54 -13.23
N ASP A 95 3.12 -21.81 -13.36
CA ASP A 95 3.39 -22.85 -12.36
C ASP A 95 4.87 -23.07 -12.12
N ARG A 96 5.67 -23.13 -13.19
CA ARG A 96 7.12 -23.33 -13.09
C ARG A 96 7.79 -22.20 -12.33
N LEU A 97 7.42 -20.95 -12.61
CA LEU A 97 8.01 -19.77 -11.98
C LEU A 97 7.63 -19.67 -10.50
N VAL A 98 6.37 -19.93 -10.14
CA VAL A 98 5.96 -19.97 -8.73
C VAL A 98 6.71 -21.04 -7.95
N LYS A 99 6.87 -22.25 -8.52
CA LYS A 99 7.67 -23.31 -7.91
C LYS A 99 9.14 -22.92 -7.74
N ALA A 100 9.72 -22.25 -8.75
CA ALA A 100 11.11 -21.78 -8.68
C ALA A 100 11.31 -20.72 -7.58
N PHE A 101 10.38 -19.78 -7.45
CA PHE A 101 10.42 -18.77 -6.39
C PHE A 101 10.22 -19.37 -5.00
N ARG A 102 9.29 -20.32 -4.84
CA ARG A 102 9.12 -21.04 -3.55
C ARG A 102 10.34 -21.87 -3.16
N ALA A 103 11.16 -22.31 -4.11
CA ALA A 103 12.33 -23.14 -3.81
C ALA A 103 13.52 -22.36 -3.23
N VAL A 104 13.50 -21.03 -3.35
CA VAL A 104 14.60 -20.14 -2.93
C VAL A 104 14.24 -19.22 -1.76
N VAL A 105 13.01 -19.35 -1.26
CA VAL A 105 12.46 -18.64 -0.11
C VAL A 105 12.22 -19.66 1.00
#